data_AF-A0A535Q0G4-F1
#
_entry.id   AF-A0A535Q0G4-F1
#
_cell.length_a   1.000
_cell.length_b   1.000
_cell.length_c   1.000
_cell.angle_alpha   90.00
_cell.angle_beta   90.00
_cell.angle_gamma   90.00
#
_symmetry.space_group_name_H-M   'P 1'
#
loop_
_entity.id
_entity.type
_entity.pdbx_description
1 polymer ?
#
loop_
_entity_poly.entity_id
_entity_poly.type
_entity_poly.pdbx_seq_one_letter_code
_entity_poly.pdbx_strand_id
1 'polypeptide(L)' 'MEGRVHGAERLSVVDASIMPDVPSGFTHFPTIMIAERLSERLVAFV' A
#
# COMPACT_ATOMS: atom_id res chain seq x y z
N MET A 1 -7.40 -2.47 -4.41
CA MET A 1 -6.63 -1.56 -3.55
C MET A 1 -5.74 -0.70 -4.42
N GLU A 2 -5.73 0.61 -4.20
CA GLU A 2 -4.99 1.58 -5.03
C GLU A 2 -3.95 2.40 -4.27
N GLY A 3 -3.88 2.26 -2.94
CA GLY A 3 -2.93 3.01 -2.13
C GLY A 3 -3.26 4.50 -1.93
N ARG A 4 -4.29 5.05 -2.59
CA ARG A 4 -4.60 6.49 -2.55
C ARG A 4 -5.24 6.92 -1.24
N VAL A 5 -4.80 8.07 -0.73
CA VAL A 5 -5.40 8.71 0.44
C VAL A 5 -6.70 9.41 0.06
N HIS A 6 -7.76 9.15 0.81
CA HIS A 6 -9.06 9.80 0.59
C HIS A 6 -8.98 11.29 0.91
N GLY A 7 -9.48 12.13 0.00
CA GLY A 7 -9.50 13.59 0.18
C GLY A 7 -8.16 14.29 -0.02
N ALA A 8 -7.11 13.57 -0.43
CA ALA A 8 -5.82 14.15 -0.78
C ALA A 8 -5.48 13.86 -2.25
N GLU A 9 -4.99 14.88 -2.95
CA GLU A 9 -4.52 14.73 -4.32
C GLU A 9 -3.07 14.24 -4.34
N ARG A 10 -2.76 13.32 -5.27
CA ARG A 10 -1.40 12.82 -5.53
C ARG A 10 -0.68 12.27 -4.28
N LEU A 11 -1.42 11.78 -3.30
CA LEU A 11 -0.88 11.16 -2.08
C LEU A 11 -1.27 9.69 -2.00
N SER A 12 -0.28 8.84 -1.78
CA SER A 12 -0.46 7.40 -1.63
C SER A 12 0.31 6.86 -0.43
N VAL A 13 -0.22 5.80 0.19
CA VAL A 13 0.40 5.06 1.29
C VAL A 13 0.71 3.64 0.80
N VAL A 14 1.98 3.23 0.91
CA VAL A 14 2.48 1.93 0.46
C VAL A 14 3.36 1.30 1.54
N ASP A 15 2.83 1.26 2.76
CA ASP A 15 3.46 0.62 3.92
C ASP A 15 2.45 -0.26 4.67
N ALA A 16 2.81 -0.74 5.85
CA ALA A 16 1.96 -1.63 6.64
C ALA A 16 0.67 -0.96 7.16
N SER A 17 0.63 0.38 7.27
CA SER A 17 -0.50 1.11 7.87
C SER A 17 -1.79 1.02 7.04
N ILE A 18 -1.68 0.58 5.79
CA ILE A 18 -2.83 0.39 4.91
C ILE A 18 -3.61 -0.88 5.17
N MET A 19 -3.04 -1.84 5.92
CA MET A 19 -3.74 -3.04 6.33
C MET A 19 -4.77 -2.67 7.40
N PRO A 20 -6.04 -3.08 7.27
CA PRO A 20 -7.09 -2.74 8.24
C PRO A 20 -6.85 -3.39 9.60
N ASP A 21 -6.25 -4.58 9.60
CA ASP A 21 -5.93 -5.38 10.77
C ASP A 21 -4.55 -6.02 10.62
N VAL A 22 -3.91 -6.34 11.74
CA VAL A 22 -2.63 -7.05 11.73
C VAL A 22 -2.87 -8.52 11.35
N PRO A 23 -2.24 -9.04 10.29
CA PRO A 23 -2.42 -10.43 9.87
C PRO A 23 -1.79 -11.41 10.86
N SER A 24 -2.33 -12.62 10.94
CA SER A 24 -1.70 -13.72 11.69
C SER A 24 -0.41 -14.15 10.99
N GLY A 25 0.75 -13.77 11.54
CA GLY A 25 2.07 -14.08 10.98
C GLY A 25 3.00 -12.87 10.98
N PHE A 26 4.12 -12.95 10.25
CA PHE A 26 5.05 -11.83 10.16
C PHE A 26 4.50 -10.74 9.23
N THR A 27 4.33 -9.53 9.77
CA THR A 27 3.78 -8.37 9.06
C THR A 27 4.58 -7.96 7.82
N HIS A 28 5.89 -8.25 7.78
CA HIS A 28 6.73 -7.87 6.64
C HIS A 28 6.35 -8.60 5.33
N PHE A 29 5.89 -9.86 5.41
CA PHE A 29 5.52 -10.62 4.21
C PHE A 29 4.36 -9.97 3.46
N PRO A 30 3.18 -9.75 4.10
CA PRO A 30 2.07 -9.08 3.44
C PRO A 30 2.41 -7.62 3.09
N THR A 31 3.25 -6.94 3.87
CA THR A 31 3.72 -5.57 3.52
C THR A 31 4.45 -5.55 2.18
N ILE A 32 5.44 -6.44 1.99
CA ILE A 32 6.19 -6.55 0.73
C ILE A 32 5.25 -6.93 -0.42
N MET A 33 4.37 -7.92 -0.21
CA MET A 33 3.41 -8.36 -1.24
C MET A 33 2.48 -7.23 -1.72
N ILE A 34 1.96 -6.44 -0.77
CA ILE A 34 1.09 -5.29 -1.07
C ILE A 34 1.89 -4.19 -1.77
N ALA A 35 3.10 -3.90 -1.31
CA ALA A 35 3.97 -2.89 -1.90
C ALA A 35 4.32 -3.21 -3.36
N GLU A 36 4.72 -4.45 -3.64
CA GLU A 36 4.96 -4.94 -5.01
C GLU A 36 3.74 -4.74 -5.89
N ARG A 37 2.55 -5.12 -5.39
CA ARG A 37 1.30 -4.99 -6.13
C ARG A 37 0.91 -3.54 -6.43
N LEU A 38 1.33 -2.59 -5.61
CA LEU A 38 1.07 -1.15 -5.75
C LEU A 38 2.14 -0.40 -6.54
N SER A 39 3.35 -0.96 -6.69
CA SER A 39 4.47 -0.32 -7.38
C SER A 39 4.12 0.13 -8.82
N GLU A 40 3.44 -0.72 -9.59
CA GLU A 40 2.96 -0.43 -10.95
C GLU A 40 2.06 0.82 -10.99
N ARG A 41 1.21 0.97 -9.96
CA ARG A 41 0.27 2.09 -9.88
C ARG A 41 0.98 3.37 -9.48
N LEU A 42 1.96 3.30 -8.59
CA LEU A 42 2.77 4.46 -8.19
C LEU A 42 3.55 5.04 -9.37
N VAL A 43 4.16 4.19 -10.20
CA VAL A 43 4.93 4.64 -11.37
C VAL A 43 4.03 5.30 -12.42
N ALA A 44 2.78 4.86 -12.56
CA ALA A 44 1.81 5.49 -13.46
C ALA A 44 1.39 6.93 -13.03
N PHE A 45 1.75 7.37 -11.81
CA PHE A 45 1.52 8.74 -11.33
C PHE A 45 2.73 9.68 -11.53
N VAL A 46 3.86 9.15 -12.00
CA VAL A 46 5.06 9.92 -12.38
C VAL A 46 4.94 10.36 -13.83
#